data_AF-A0A1I1TLX9-F1
#
_entry.id   AF-A0A1I1TLX9-F1
#
_cell.length_a   1.000
_cell.length_b   1.000
_cell.length_c   1.000
_cell.angle_alpha   90.00
_cell.angle_beta   90.00
_cell.angle_gamma   90.00
#
_symmetry.space_group_name_H-M   'P 1'
#
loop_
_entity.id
_entity.type
_entity.pdbx_description
1 polymer ?
#
loop_
_entity_poly.entity_id
_entity_poly.type
_entity_poly.pdbx_seq_one_letter_code
_entity_poly.pdbx_strand_id
1 'polypeptide(L)'
;MSVYSLIMNIQNIYSFMIIGYVLLSWLPNARESFIGVWLGKLVEPYLGIFRRFIPPIGGMLDISPIIAIFALRFIAYGLYAVVDFILNMF
;
A
#
# COMPACT_ATOMS: atom_id res chain seq x y z
N MET A 1 -2.80 -18.99 13.81
CA MET A 1 -2.83 -17.55 13.42
C MET A 1 -4.21 -17.01 13.71
N SER A 2 -4.33 -15.84 14.32
CA SER A 2 -5.62 -15.17 14.51
C SER A 2 -5.98 -14.34 13.26
N VAL A 3 -7.27 -14.05 13.05
CA VAL A 3 -7.74 -13.18 11.96
C VAL A 3 -7.05 -11.80 12.02
N TYR A 4 -6.89 -11.25 13.22
CA TYR A 4 -6.16 -9.99 13.44
C TYR A 4 -4.72 -10.05 12.93
N SER A 5 -4.00 -11.14 13.25
CA SER A 5 -2.62 -11.31 12.78
C SER A 5 -2.53 -11.40 11.25
N LEU A 6 -3.53 -11.99 10.59
CA LEU A 6 -3.58 -12.09 9.14
C LEU A 6 -3.81 -10.72 8.49
N ILE A 7 -4.75 -9.92 8.98
CA ILE A 7 -4.99 -8.55 8.51
C ILE A 7 -3.73 -7.70 8.67
N MET A 8 -3.10 -7.75 9.86
CA MET A 8 -1.88 -7.00 10.15
C MET A 8 -0.73 -7.40 9.22
N ASN A 9 -0.53 -8.71 9.00
CA ASN A 9 0.52 -9.20 8.12
C ASN A 9 0.31 -8.76 6.67
N ILE A 10 -0.90 -8.87 6.13
CA ILE A 10 -1.21 -8.43 4.77
C ILE A 10 -1.00 -6.93 4.62
N GLN A 11 -1.52 -6.13 5.56
CA GLN A 11 -1.34 -4.68 5.56
C GLN A 11 0.14 -4.29 5.61
N ASN A 12 0.95 -4.96 6.44
CA ASN A 12 2.38 -4.72 6.53
C ASN A 12 3.11 -5.11 5.24
N ILE A 13 2.87 -6.31 4.70
CA ILE A 13 3.49 -6.77 3.45
C ILE A 13 3.19 -5.78 2.32
N TYR A 14 1.94 -5.39 2.16
CA TYR A 14 1.56 -4.46 1.08
C TYR A 14 2.13 -3.05 1.30
N SER A 15 2.21 -2.58 2.56
CA SER A 15 2.90 -1.32 2.89
C SER A 15 4.38 -1.36 2.50
N PHE A 16 5.08 -2.46 2.80
CA PHE A 16 6.48 -2.64 2.39
C PHE A 16 6.63 -2.76 0.87
N MET A 17 5.67 -3.37 0.17
CA MET A 17 5.68 -3.38 -1.30
C MET A 17 5.56 -1.97 -1.88
N ILE A 18 4.67 -1.13 -1.32
CA ILE A 18 4.54 0.29 -1.72
C ILE A 18 5.87 1.02 -1.50
N ILE A 19 6.45 0.90 -0.30
CA ILE A 19 7.73 1.56 0.03
C ILE A 19 8.83 1.08 -0.90
N GLY A 20 8.97 -0.24 -1.09
CA GLY A 20 9.96 -0.84 -1.99
C GLY A 20 9.78 -0.35 -3.42
N TYR A 21 8.56 -0.29 -3.93
CA TYR A 21 8.27 0.22 -5.27
C TYR A 21 8.70 1.69 -5.44
N VAL A 22 8.40 2.54 -4.46
CA VAL A 22 8.78 3.96 -4.47
C VAL A 22 10.29 4.12 -4.42
N LEU A 23 10.99 3.38 -3.56
CA LEU A 23 12.46 3.40 -3.51
C LEU A 23 13.09 2.93 -4.82
N LEU A 24 12.53 1.89 -5.45
CA LEU A 24 12.97 1.42 -6.77
C LEU A 24 12.76 2.47 -7.86
N SER A 25 11.74 3.33 -7.74
CA SER A 25 11.50 4.40 -8.71
C SER A 25 12.63 5.43 -8.76
N TRP A 26 13.46 5.53 -7.71
CA TRP A 26 14.64 6.39 -7.66
C TRP A 26 15.89 5.75 -8.28
N LEU A 27 15.84 4.45 -8.58
CA LEU A 27 16.93 3.67 -9.16
C LEU A 27 16.47 3.06 -10.50
N PRO A 28 16.67 3.74 -11.64
CA PRO A 28 16.08 3.33 -12.94
C PRO A 28 16.34 1.87 -13.32
N ASN A 29 17.60 1.42 -13.21
CA ASN A 29 17.98 0.03 -13.51
C ASN A 29 17.27 -1.00 -12.62
N ALA A 30 16.98 -0.64 -11.37
CA ALA A 30 16.30 -1.53 -10.43
C ALA A 30 14.78 -1.55 -10.68
N ARG A 31 14.20 -0.42 -11.13
CA ARG A 31 12.79 -0.34 -11.56
C ARG A 31 12.48 -1.23 -12.76
N GLU A 32 13.42 -1.32 -13.70
CA GLU A 32 13.31 -2.13 -14.93
C GLU A 32 13.60 -3.62 -14.71
N SER A 33 14.14 -3.98 -13.54
CA SER A 33 14.37 -5.38 -13.17
C SER A 33 13.05 -6.17 -13.11
N PHE A 34 13.15 -7.49 -13.21
CA PHE A 34 12.00 -8.39 -13.03
C PHE A 34 11.21 -8.07 -11.75
N ILE A 35 11.89 -7.86 -10.62
CA ILE A 35 11.28 -7.55 -9.33
C ILE A 35 10.57 -6.18 -9.39
N GLY A 36 11.20 -5.17 -9.99
CA GLY A 36 10.62 -3.83 -10.12
C GLY A 36 9.36 -3.81 -10.97
N VAL A 37 9.35 -4.55 -12.09
CA VAL A 37 8.18 -4.71 -12.95
C VAL A 37 7.05 -5.44 -12.23
N TRP A 38 7.36 -6.51 -11.49
CA TRP A 38 6.37 -7.25 -10.70
C TRP A 38 5.77 -6.43 -9.57
N LEU A 39 6.60 -5.72 -8.80
CA LEU A 39 6.13 -4.80 -7.77
C LEU A 39 5.24 -3.72 -8.39
N GLY A 40 5.64 -3.15 -9.53
CA GLY A 40 4.83 -2.17 -10.26
C GLY A 40 3.45 -2.71 -10.61
N LYS A 41 3.34 -3.92 -11.15
CA LYS A 41 2.03 -4.53 -11.49
C LYS A 41 1.11 -4.67 -10.27
N LEU A 42 1.66 -4.91 -9.09
CA LEU A 42 0.88 -5.11 -7.86
C LEU A 42 0.54 -3.80 -7.14
N VAL A 43 1.41 -2.80 -7.25
CA VAL A 43 1.33 -1.55 -6.49
C VAL A 43 0.71 -0.40 -7.31
N GLU A 44 1.01 -0.31 -8.61
CA GLU A 44 0.52 0.78 -9.48
C GLU A 44 -1.00 0.90 -9.56
N PRO A 45 -1.80 -0.18 -9.66
CA PRO A 45 -3.25 -0.05 -9.69
C PRO A 45 -3.81 0.67 -8.45
N TYR A 46 -3.18 0.46 -7.29
CA TYR A 46 -3.54 1.12 -6.03
C TYR A 46 -3.00 2.55 -5.96
N LEU A 47 -1.69 2.75 -6.15
CA LEU A 47 -1.06 4.08 -6.12
C LEU A 47 -1.63 5.03 -7.18
N GLY A 48 -1.95 4.50 -8.36
CA GLY A 48 -2.53 5.24 -9.47
C GLY A 48 -3.86 5.91 -9.12
N ILE A 49 -4.63 5.36 -8.18
CA ILE A 49 -5.84 6.02 -7.65
C ILE A 49 -5.45 7.32 -6.95
N PHE A 50 -4.48 7.27 -6.04
CA PHE A 50 -4.04 8.43 -5.27
C PHE A 50 -3.35 9.48 -6.14
N ARG A 51 -2.55 9.07 -7.13
CA ARG A 51 -1.89 10.00 -8.08
C ARG A 51 -2.87 10.81 -8.93
N ARG A 52 -4.08 10.30 -9.18
CA ARG A 52 -5.13 11.05 -9.87
C ARG A 52 -5.65 12.22 -9.05
N PHE A 53 -5.63 12.11 -7.73
CA PHE A 53 -6.11 13.15 -6.81
C PHE A 53 -4.98 14.03 -6.28
N ILE A 54 -3.77 13.49 -6.19
CA ILE A 54 -2.59 14.15 -5.60
C ILE A 54 -1.48 14.18 -6.65
N PRO A 55 -1.38 15.25 -7.45
CA PRO A 55 -0.31 15.39 -8.43
C PRO A 55 1.07 15.50 -7.75
N PRO A 56 2.16 15.07 -8.40
CA PRO A 56 3.51 15.18 -7.85
C PRO A 56 3.89 16.64 -7.57
N ILE A 57 4.47 16.90 -6.40
CA ILE A 57 4.97 18.24 -6.08
C ILE A 57 6.28 18.46 -6.83
N GLY A 58 6.33 19.51 -7.68
CA GLY A 58 7.51 19.85 -8.45
C GLY A 58 7.91 18.81 -9.51
N GLY A 59 6.98 17.94 -9.93
CA GLY A 59 7.18 16.96 -11.01
C GLY A 59 7.97 15.70 -10.63
N MET A 60 8.68 15.69 -9.49
CA MET A 60 9.48 14.53 -9.03
C MET A 60 9.05 13.97 -7.67
N LEU A 61 8.46 14.78 -6.78
CA LEU A 61 8.12 14.32 -5.44
C LEU A 61 6.69 13.75 -5.41
N ASP A 62 6.60 12.43 -5.48
CA ASP A 62 5.34 11.70 -5.37
C ASP A 62 4.98 11.47 -3.88
N ILE A 63 4.04 12.26 -3.36
CA ILE A 63 3.50 12.14 -1.98
C ILE A 63 2.36 11.11 -1.92
N SER A 64 1.83 10.69 -3.06
CA SER A 64 0.73 9.71 -3.13
C SER A 64 0.97 8.42 -2.33
N PRO A 65 2.21 7.86 -2.22
CA PRO A 65 2.45 6.66 -1.44
C PRO A 65 2.22 6.83 0.05
N ILE A 66 2.51 8.01 0.60
CA ILE A 66 2.29 8.30 2.02
C ILE A 66 0.79 8.23 2.32
N ILE A 67 -0.01 8.92 1.51
CA ILE A 67 -1.47 8.95 1.65
C ILE A 67 -2.06 7.56 1.40
N ALA A 68 -1.54 6.83 0.42
CA ALA A 68 -1.94 5.45 0.15
C ALA A 68 -1.70 4.54 1.36
N ILE A 69 -0.54 4.63 2.02
CA ILE A 69 -0.25 3.85 3.23
C ILE A 69 -1.19 4.24 4.38
N PHE A 70 -1.49 5.53 4.56
CA PHE A 70 -2.48 5.96 5.56
C PHE A 70 -3.87 5.39 5.26
N ALA A 71 -4.33 5.47 4.02
CA ALA A 71 -5.60 4.88 3.60
C ALA A 71 -5.64 3.36 3.87
N LEU A 72 -4.55 2.65 3.57
CA LEU A 72 -4.42 1.22 3.86
C LEU A 72 -4.53 0.92 5.36
N ARG A 73 -3.95 1.75 6.23
CA ARG A 73 -4.10 1.62 7.69
C ARG A 73 -5.54 1.82 8.13
N PHE A 74 -6.23 2.82 7.59
CA PHE A 74 -7.66 3.03 7.88
C PHE A 74 -8.51 1.84 7.44
N ILE A 75 -8.22 1.25 6.28
CA ILE A 75 -8.90 0.03 5.82
C ILE A 75 -8.67 -1.11 6.82
N ALA A 76 -7.43 -1.32 7.30
CA ALA A 76 -7.13 -2.35 8.29
C ALA A 76 -7.88 -2.12 9.62
N TYR A 77 -7.95 -0.87 10.10
CA TYR A 77 -8.74 -0.54 11.29
C TYR A 77 -10.24 -0.81 11.08
N GLY A 78 -10.78 -0.48 9.91
CA GLY A 78 -12.15 -0.82 9.54
C GLY A 78 -12.40 -2.33 9.54
N LEU A 79 -11.46 -3.12 9.03
CA LEU A 79 -11.54 -4.58 9.07
C LEU A 79 -11.53 -5.13 10.51
N TYR A 80 -10.69 -4.60 11.39
CA TYR A 80 -10.72 -4.99 12.81
C TYR A 80 -12.07 -4.67 13.44
N ALA A 81 -12.62 -3.48 13.20
CA ALA A 81 -13.92 -3.10 13.73
C ALA A 81 -15.06 -4.02 13.25
N VAL A 82 -15.03 -4.44 11.98
CA VAL A 82 -16.00 -5.40 11.44
C VAL A 82 -15.83 -6.77 12.09
N VAL A 83 -14.60 -7.25 12.27
CA VAL A 83 -14.33 -8.52 12.95
C VAL A 83 -14.83 -8.47 14.39
N ASP A 84 -14.52 -7.40 15.13
CA ASP A 84 -14.98 -7.20 16.51
C ASP A 84 -16.51 -7.16 16.57
N PHE A 85 -17.16 -6.42 15.67
CA PHE A 85 -18.61 -6.36 15.59
C PHE A 85 -19.22 -7.75 15.42
N ILE A 86 -18.74 -8.53 14.45
CA ILE A 86 -19.25 -9.89 14.17
C ILE A 86 -19.01 -10.81 15.36
N LEU A 87 -17.81 -10.77 15.97
CA LEU A 87 -17.48 -11.64 17.11
C LEU A 87 -18.32 -11.30 18.35
N ASN A 88 -18.72 -10.05 18.54
CA ASN A 88 -19.59 -9.62 19.64
C ASN A 88 -21.08 -9.93 19.40
N MET A 89 -21.48 -10.34 18.19
CA MET A 89 -22.88 -10.71 17.88
C MET A 89 -23.26 -12.13 18.35
N PHE A 90 -22.27 -12.95 18.71
CA PHE A 90 -22.44 -14.33 19.19
C PHE A 90 -21.91 -14.46 20.61
#